data_AF-A0AAW9BC08-F1
#
_entry.id   AF-A0AAW9BC08-F1
#
_cell.length_a   1.000
_cell.length_b   1.000
_cell.length_c   1.000
_cell.angle_alpha   90.00
_cell.angle_beta   90.00
_cell.angle_gamma   90.00
#
_symmetry.space_group_name_H-M   'P 1'
#
loop_
_entity.id
_entity.type
_entity.pdbx_description
1 polymer ?
#
loop_
_entity_poly.entity_id
_entity_poly.type
_entity_poly.pdbx_seq_one_letter_code
_entity_poly.pdbx_strand_id
1 'polypeptide(L)'
;DDIISGHFSSTMMADWANDDKNLLGWRAETGETAFENYPETDVEISEQEYFDNGILMIAMVRAGVELAFEAMTASGIIDESAYYESLHELPLIANTIARKRLYEMNVVISDTAEYGNYLFANVATPLLREKFMPSVGTDVIGKGLGETSNQVDNATLIAVNETIRNHPVEYIGEELRG
;
A
#
# COMPACT_ATOMS: atom_id res chain seq x y z
N ASP A 1 16.35 1.01 7.15
CA ASP A 1 17.79 0.72 7.31
C ASP A 1 18.57 0.69 6.01
N ASP A 2 18.22 -0.17 5.04
CA ASP A 2 18.98 -0.30 3.79
C ASP A 2 19.03 0.96 2.92
N ILE A 3 18.00 1.81 3.00
CA ILE A 3 17.98 3.12 2.37
C ILE A 3 19.02 4.05 3.03
N ILE A 4 19.00 4.15 4.36
CA ILE A 4 19.89 5.03 5.14
C ILE A 4 21.36 4.60 5.04
N SER A 5 21.62 3.30 5.02
CA SER A 5 22.98 2.76 4.88
C SER A 5 23.55 2.87 3.46
N GLY A 6 22.71 3.21 2.48
CA GLY A 6 23.06 3.21 1.05
C GLY A 6 23.10 1.82 0.42
N HIS A 7 22.78 0.75 1.17
CA HIS A 7 22.74 -0.61 0.65
C HIS A 7 21.73 -0.75 -0.49
N PHE A 8 20.52 -0.18 -0.31
CA PHE A 8 19.47 -0.15 -1.33
C PHE A 8 19.99 0.40 -2.67
N SER A 9 20.57 1.61 -2.65
CA SER A 9 21.10 2.26 -3.86
C SER A 9 22.26 1.48 -4.47
N SER A 10 23.15 0.90 -3.65
CA SER A 10 24.29 0.13 -4.14
C SER A 10 23.86 -1.13 -4.90
N THR A 11 22.83 -1.83 -4.39
CA THR A 11 22.29 -3.04 -5.01
C THR A 11 21.56 -2.72 -6.30
N MET A 12 20.75 -1.66 -6.32
CA MET A 12 20.07 -1.19 -7.53
C MET A 12 21.06 -0.79 -8.63
N MET A 13 22.07 0.01 -8.30
CA MET A 13 23.09 0.42 -9.28
C MET A 13 23.89 -0.76 -9.83
N ALA A 14 24.09 -1.82 -9.04
CA ALA A 14 24.71 -3.05 -9.52
C ALA A 14 23.82 -3.79 -10.54
N ASP A 15 22.50 -3.73 -10.38
CA ASP A 15 21.57 -4.27 -11.38
C ASP A 15 21.58 -3.45 -12.68
N TRP A 16 21.62 -2.12 -12.56
CA TRP A 16 21.74 -1.22 -13.72
C TRP A 16 23.03 -1.48 -14.53
N ALA A 17 24.15 -1.71 -13.84
CA ALA A 17 25.40 -2.10 -14.47
C ALA A 17 25.36 -3.50 -15.12
N ASN A 18 24.31 -4.28 -14.83
CA ASN A 18 24.06 -5.62 -15.33
C ASN A 18 22.81 -5.64 -16.23
N ASP A 19 22.62 -4.57 -17.01
CA ASP A 19 21.55 -4.41 -18.01
C ASP A 19 20.13 -4.61 -17.43
N ASP A 20 19.89 -4.09 -16.22
CA ASP A 20 18.58 -4.09 -15.53
C ASP A 20 17.96 -5.49 -15.38
N LYS A 21 18.81 -6.52 -15.26
CA LYS A 21 18.37 -7.92 -15.33
C LYS A 21 17.30 -8.25 -14.30
N ASN A 22 17.44 -7.81 -13.05
CA ASN A 22 16.46 -8.09 -12.02
C ASN A 22 15.20 -7.25 -12.22
N LEU A 23 15.35 -5.94 -12.51
CA LEU A 23 14.22 -5.06 -12.79
C LEU A 23 13.33 -5.62 -13.91
N LEU A 24 13.92 -5.96 -15.05
CA LEU A 24 13.21 -6.50 -16.21
C LEU A 24 12.63 -7.89 -15.93
N GLY A 25 13.32 -8.71 -15.15
CA GLY A 25 12.83 -10.01 -14.70
C GLY A 25 11.55 -9.88 -13.87
N TRP A 26 11.57 -9.07 -12.82
CA TRP A 26 10.40 -8.84 -11.96
C TRP A 26 9.26 -8.14 -12.70
N ARG A 27 9.57 -7.22 -13.62
CA ARG A 27 8.57 -6.59 -14.49
C ARG A 27 7.85 -7.63 -15.36
N ALA A 28 8.59 -8.56 -15.96
CA ALA A 28 8.01 -9.65 -16.73
C ALA A 28 7.16 -10.57 -15.85
N GLU A 29 7.66 -10.99 -14.69
CA GLU A 29 6.92 -11.83 -13.74
C GLU A 29 5.61 -11.16 -13.27
N THR A 30 5.64 -9.85 -13.02
CA THR A 30 4.46 -9.05 -12.66
C THR A 30 3.43 -9.03 -13.79
N GLY A 31 3.90 -8.88 -15.03
CA GLY A 31 3.07 -8.92 -16.23
C GLY A 31 2.37 -10.26 -16.46
N GLU A 32 2.89 -11.37 -15.91
CA GLU A 32 2.29 -12.70 -16.01
C GLU A 32 1.34 -13.04 -14.84
N THR A 33 1.17 -12.13 -13.87
CA THR A 33 0.31 -12.41 -12.72
C THR A 33 -1.16 -12.52 -13.11
N ALA A 34 -1.93 -13.29 -12.33
CA ALA A 34 -3.37 -13.45 -12.55
C ALA A 34 -4.15 -12.14 -12.38
N PHE A 35 -3.69 -11.23 -11.51
CA PHE A 35 -4.28 -9.90 -11.37
C PHE A 35 -4.08 -9.09 -12.65
N GLU A 36 -2.85 -9.09 -13.18
CA GLU A 36 -2.52 -8.29 -14.36
C GLU A 36 -3.19 -8.82 -15.63
N ASN A 37 -3.45 -10.13 -15.70
CA ASN A 37 -4.12 -10.79 -16.83
C ASN A 37 -5.60 -11.09 -16.58
N TYR A 38 -6.21 -10.57 -15.50
CA TYR A 38 -7.63 -10.79 -15.25
C TYR A 38 -8.45 -10.23 -16.43
N PRO A 39 -9.47 -10.92 -16.94
CA PRO A 39 -10.26 -10.41 -18.07
C PRO A 39 -10.92 -9.09 -17.72
N GLU A 40 -11.16 -8.25 -18.73
CA GLU A 40 -12.04 -7.10 -18.56
C GLU A 40 -13.43 -7.56 -18.13
N THR A 41 -14.06 -6.78 -17.25
CA THR A 41 -15.39 -7.07 -16.73
C THR A 41 -16.22 -5.80 -16.74
N ASP A 42 -17.51 -5.99 -17.01
CA ASP A 42 -18.56 -4.97 -16.97
C ASP A 42 -19.31 -4.96 -15.63
N VAL A 43 -18.80 -5.66 -14.62
CA VAL A 43 -19.36 -5.63 -13.26
C VAL A 43 -19.26 -4.21 -12.73
N GLU A 44 -20.43 -3.60 -12.52
CA GLU A 44 -20.55 -2.34 -11.80
C GLU A 44 -20.43 -2.60 -10.29
N ILE A 45 -19.50 -1.89 -9.66
CA ILE A 45 -19.30 -1.92 -8.21
C ILE A 45 -19.61 -0.51 -7.70
N SER A 46 -20.55 -0.40 -6.78
CA SER A 46 -20.87 0.88 -6.16
C SER A 46 -19.74 1.35 -5.25
N GLU A 47 -19.68 2.66 -4.97
CA GLU A 47 -18.68 3.24 -4.06
C GLU A 47 -18.68 2.52 -2.70
N GLN A 48 -19.85 2.30 -2.11
CA GLN A 48 -19.97 1.64 -0.81
C GLN A 48 -19.48 0.19 -0.85
N GLU A 49 -19.71 -0.54 -1.95
CA GLU A 49 -19.23 -1.92 -2.09
C GLU A 49 -17.70 -2.02 -2.10
N TYR A 50 -16.98 -1.00 -2.59
CA TYR A 50 -15.52 -0.98 -2.46
C TYR A 50 -15.07 -0.93 -0.99
N PHE A 51 -15.78 -0.19 -0.13
CA PHE A 51 -15.47 -0.12 1.30
C PHE A 51 -15.91 -1.38 2.03
N ASP A 52 -17.15 -1.83 1.81
CA ASP A 52 -17.74 -2.96 2.53
C ASP A 52 -17.05 -4.28 2.17
N ASN A 53 -16.71 -4.48 0.89
CA ASN A 53 -16.01 -5.68 0.44
C ASN A 53 -14.48 -5.54 0.55
N GLY A 54 -13.96 -4.34 0.82
CA GLY A 54 -12.53 -4.01 0.81
C GLY A 54 -11.94 -3.71 2.20
N ILE A 55 -12.53 -4.20 3.28
CA ILE A 55 -12.10 -3.90 4.67
C ILE A 55 -10.60 -4.16 4.87
N LEU A 56 -10.09 -5.27 4.35
CA LEU A 56 -8.66 -5.58 4.41
C LEU A 56 -7.81 -4.56 3.63
N MET A 57 -8.29 -4.06 2.49
CA MET A 57 -7.57 -3.05 1.69
C MET A 57 -7.46 -1.73 2.46
N ILE A 58 -8.53 -1.31 3.14
CA ILE A 58 -8.53 -0.13 4.01
C ILE A 58 -7.50 -0.31 5.14
N ALA A 59 -7.49 -1.47 5.79
CA ALA A 59 -6.53 -1.77 6.84
C ALA A 59 -5.07 -1.78 6.34
N MET A 60 -4.83 -2.32 5.14
CA MET A 60 -3.49 -2.32 4.51
C MET A 60 -3.03 -0.90 4.18
N VAL A 61 -3.91 -0.04 3.66
CA VAL A 61 -3.59 1.37 3.41
C VAL A 61 -3.21 2.07 4.71
N ARG A 62 -4.04 1.95 5.75
CA ARG A 62 -3.76 2.57 7.05
C ARG A 62 -2.43 2.09 7.62
N ALA A 63 -2.25 0.77 7.75
CA ALA A 63 -1.04 0.21 8.34
C ALA A 63 0.21 0.54 7.52
N GLY A 64 0.14 0.50 6.19
CA GLY A 64 1.26 0.83 5.31
C GLY A 64 1.69 2.28 5.43
N VAL A 65 0.73 3.22 5.44
CA VAL A 65 1.00 4.65 5.60
C VAL A 65 1.57 4.95 6.99
N GLU A 66 0.93 4.45 8.05
CA GLU A 66 1.39 4.67 9.43
C GLU A 66 2.81 4.12 9.62
N LEU A 67 3.09 2.88 9.20
CA LEU A 67 4.42 2.28 9.31
C LEU A 67 5.48 3.00 8.49
N ALA A 68 5.16 3.46 7.27
CA ALA A 68 6.08 4.23 6.45
C ALA A 68 6.42 5.58 7.12
N PHE A 69 5.40 6.29 7.61
CA PHE A 69 5.55 7.54 8.32
C PHE A 69 6.39 7.38 9.59
N GLU A 70 6.07 6.40 10.43
CA GLU A 70 6.82 6.09 11.66
C GLU A 70 8.27 5.71 11.38
N ALA A 71 8.52 4.89 10.35
CA ALA A 71 9.87 4.48 9.98
C ALA A 71 10.71 5.67 9.49
N MET A 72 10.13 6.57 8.69
CA MET A 72 10.78 7.78 8.22
C MET A 72 11.12 8.71 9.38
N THR A 73 10.14 9.03 10.23
CA THR A 73 10.32 9.93 11.38
C THR A 73 11.30 9.38 12.41
N ALA A 74 11.27 8.07 12.68
CA ALA A 74 12.25 7.40 13.54
C ALA A 74 13.69 7.48 12.99
N SER A 75 13.85 7.64 11.67
CA SER A 75 15.16 7.83 11.04
C SER A 75 15.64 9.30 11.02
N GLY A 76 14.83 10.24 11.53
CA GLY A 76 15.14 11.66 11.61
C GLY A 76 14.58 12.52 10.47
N ILE A 77 13.71 11.96 9.62
CA ILE A 77 12.95 12.74 8.63
C ILE A 77 11.85 13.52 9.38
N ILE A 78 11.61 14.77 9.00
CA ILE A 78 10.58 15.59 9.63
C ILE A 78 9.17 15.12 9.22
N ASP A 79 8.20 15.32 10.11
CA ASP A 79 6.82 14.85 9.96
C ASP A 79 6.17 15.34 8.67
N GLU A 80 6.41 16.59 8.27
CA GLU A 80 5.85 17.15 7.03
C GLU A 80 6.36 16.41 5.79
N SER A 81 7.67 16.14 5.73
CA SER A 81 8.27 15.37 4.63
C SER A 81 7.76 13.94 4.65
N ALA A 82 7.68 13.29 5.81
CA ALA A 82 7.15 11.94 5.92
C ALA A 82 5.69 11.87 5.46
N TYR A 83 4.87 12.88 5.74
CA TYR A 83 3.48 12.97 5.26
C TYR A 83 3.39 13.14 3.74
N TYR A 84 4.18 14.05 3.16
CA TYR A 84 4.18 14.27 1.71
C TYR A 84 4.62 13.03 0.93
N GLU A 85 5.64 12.33 1.41
CA GLU A 85 6.20 11.13 0.79
C GLU A 85 5.44 9.84 1.15
N SER A 86 4.28 9.93 1.82
CA SER A 86 3.44 8.78 2.15
C SER A 86 1.94 9.03 1.86
N LEU A 87 1.20 9.57 2.83
CA LEU A 87 -0.26 9.72 2.74
C LEU A 87 -0.68 10.68 1.62
N HIS A 88 0.08 11.73 1.38
CA HIS A 88 -0.28 12.76 0.39
C HIS A 88 -0.26 12.24 -1.05
N GLU A 89 0.74 11.44 -1.42
CA GLU A 89 0.91 10.94 -2.79
C GLU A 89 0.06 9.70 -3.10
N LEU A 90 -0.39 8.98 -2.07
CA LEU A 90 -1.12 7.73 -2.22
C LEU A 90 -2.32 7.82 -3.21
N PRO A 91 -3.17 8.85 -3.20
CA PRO A 91 -4.27 8.95 -4.15
C PRO A 91 -3.79 9.02 -5.61
N LEU A 92 -2.65 9.67 -5.88
CA LEU A 92 -2.10 9.78 -7.23
C LEU A 92 -1.63 8.42 -7.75
N ILE A 93 -0.93 7.64 -6.91
CA ILE A 93 -0.51 6.29 -7.26
C ILE A 93 -1.72 5.36 -7.43
N ALA A 94 -2.72 5.44 -6.54
CA ALA A 94 -3.95 4.65 -6.66
C ALA A 94 -4.68 4.91 -8.00
N ASN A 95 -4.67 6.16 -8.49
CA ASN A 95 -5.25 6.51 -9.79
C ASN A 95 -4.55 5.82 -10.98
N THR A 96 -3.24 5.56 -10.89
CA THR A 96 -2.51 4.81 -11.94
C THR A 96 -2.98 3.36 -12.02
N ILE A 97 -3.16 2.72 -10.86
CA ILE A 97 -3.67 1.35 -10.75
C ILE A 97 -5.12 1.26 -11.24
N ALA A 98 -5.97 2.21 -10.86
CA ALA A 98 -7.35 2.28 -11.31
C ALA A 98 -7.44 2.42 -12.84
N ARG A 99 -6.49 3.14 -13.46
CA ARG A 99 -6.47 3.34 -14.92
C ARG A 99 -6.07 2.07 -15.66
N LYS A 100 -4.96 1.43 -15.26
CA LYS A 100 -4.33 0.34 -16.02
C LYS A 100 -3.45 -0.57 -15.15
N ARG A 101 -3.95 -0.94 -13.97
CA ARG A 101 -3.39 -1.96 -13.07
C ARG A 101 -1.92 -1.69 -12.68
N LEU A 102 -1.17 -2.73 -12.33
CA LEU A 102 0.22 -2.57 -11.87
C LEU A 102 1.14 -2.15 -13.00
N TYR A 103 0.83 -2.49 -14.25
CA TYR A 103 1.57 -2.06 -15.42
C TYR A 103 1.68 -0.53 -15.50
N GLU A 104 0.56 0.18 -15.41
CA GLU A 104 0.58 1.65 -15.52
C GLU A 104 1.25 2.28 -14.32
N MET A 105 1.06 1.74 -13.12
CA MET A 105 1.78 2.21 -11.94
C MET A 105 3.30 2.12 -12.18
N ASN A 106 3.79 0.95 -12.57
CA ASN A 106 5.22 0.68 -12.73
C ASN A 106 5.83 1.46 -13.91
N VAL A 107 5.09 1.73 -14.99
CA VAL A 107 5.60 2.52 -16.13
C VAL A 107 5.56 4.04 -15.90
N VAL A 108 4.71 4.51 -14.99
CA VAL A 108 4.57 5.95 -14.67
C VAL A 108 5.63 6.41 -13.66
N ILE A 109 5.99 5.55 -12.72
CA ILE A 109 7.03 5.85 -11.72
C ILE A 109 8.44 5.72 -12.31
N SER A 110 9.45 6.24 -11.60
CA SER A 110 10.85 6.08 -12.02
C SER A 110 11.35 4.64 -11.87
N ASP A 111 12.38 4.26 -12.63
CA ASP A 111 13.02 2.93 -12.48
C ASP A 111 13.53 2.68 -11.05
N THR A 112 13.93 3.72 -10.31
CA THR A 112 14.30 3.60 -8.89
C THR A 112 13.12 3.22 -8.02
N ALA A 113 11.96 3.83 -8.26
CA ALA A 113 10.74 3.53 -7.52
C ALA A 113 10.19 2.14 -7.89
N GLU A 114 10.22 1.78 -9.17
CA GLU A 114 9.82 0.44 -9.61
C GLU A 114 10.72 -0.65 -9.02
N TYR A 115 12.04 -0.44 -9.01
CA TYR A 115 12.98 -1.37 -8.40
C TYR A 115 12.72 -1.54 -6.90
N GLY A 116 12.51 -0.42 -6.18
CA GLY A 116 12.16 -0.43 -4.76
C GLY A 116 10.83 -1.15 -4.48
N ASN A 117 9.82 -0.94 -5.33
CA ASN A 117 8.54 -1.64 -5.27
C ASN A 117 8.76 -3.16 -5.34
N TYR A 118 9.51 -3.66 -6.33
CA TYR A 118 9.75 -5.10 -6.45
C TYR A 118 10.56 -5.69 -5.31
N LEU A 119 11.59 -4.99 -4.80
CA LEU A 119 12.32 -5.44 -3.62
C LEU A 119 11.38 -5.63 -2.42
N PHE A 120 10.49 -4.67 -2.19
CA PHE A 120 9.50 -4.78 -1.13
C PHE A 120 8.50 -5.91 -1.39
N ALA A 121 7.89 -5.94 -2.58
CA ALA A 121 6.86 -6.92 -2.95
C ALA A 121 7.35 -8.37 -2.88
N ASN A 122 8.61 -8.62 -3.28
CA ASN A 122 9.24 -9.94 -3.23
C ASN A 122 9.44 -10.47 -1.80
N VAL A 123 9.45 -9.59 -0.80
CA VAL A 123 9.51 -9.97 0.63
C VAL A 123 8.11 -9.97 1.25
N ALA A 124 7.35 -8.89 1.06
CA ALA A 124 6.05 -8.69 1.69
C ALA A 124 5.01 -9.72 1.19
N THR A 125 4.99 -10.02 -0.10
CA THR A 125 3.96 -10.90 -0.67
C THR A 125 4.08 -12.34 -0.15
N PRO A 126 5.26 -13.01 -0.16
CA PRO A 126 5.42 -14.32 0.45
C PRO A 126 5.13 -14.31 1.95
N LEU A 127 5.63 -13.30 2.68
CA LEU A 127 5.41 -13.17 4.12
C LEU A 127 3.91 -13.13 4.46
N LEU A 128 3.15 -12.26 3.80
CA LEU A 128 1.71 -12.13 4.04
C LEU A 128 0.95 -13.39 3.59
N ARG A 129 1.31 -13.96 2.43
CA ARG A 129 0.69 -15.19 1.91
C ARG A 129 0.85 -16.36 2.89
N GLU A 130 2.01 -16.51 3.50
CA GLU A 130 2.31 -17.64 4.38
C GLU A 130 1.83 -17.44 5.82
N LYS A 131 1.91 -16.20 6.33
CA LYS A 131 1.72 -15.93 7.77
C LYS A 131 0.41 -15.26 8.12
N PHE A 132 -0.20 -14.54 7.19
CA PHE A 132 -1.36 -13.70 7.49
C PHE A 132 -2.61 -14.15 6.73
N MET A 133 -2.53 -14.24 5.40
CA MET A 133 -3.67 -14.59 4.54
C MET A 133 -4.38 -15.91 4.89
N PRO A 134 -3.72 -16.98 5.40
CA PRO A 134 -4.42 -18.21 5.78
C PRO A 134 -5.41 -18.02 6.94
N SER A 135 -5.25 -16.97 7.74
CA SER A 135 -6.15 -16.62 8.84
C SER A 135 -7.23 -15.59 8.46
N VAL A 136 -7.18 -15.05 7.24
CA VAL A 136 -8.11 -14.01 6.79
C VAL A 136 -9.34 -14.62 6.15
N GLY A 137 -10.52 -14.24 6.64
CA GLY A 137 -11.80 -14.64 6.07
C GLY A 137 -12.24 -13.77 4.88
N THR A 138 -13.12 -14.31 4.04
CA THR A 138 -13.68 -13.58 2.88
C THR A 138 -14.66 -12.47 3.26
N ASP A 139 -15.10 -12.43 4.51
CA ASP A 139 -15.95 -11.39 5.08
C ASP A 139 -15.24 -10.02 5.14
N VAL A 140 -13.91 -10.00 5.33
CA VAL A 140 -13.13 -8.76 5.31
C VAL A 140 -12.47 -8.48 3.95
N ILE A 141 -12.62 -9.39 2.98
CA ILE A 141 -12.14 -9.22 1.60
C ILE A 141 -13.04 -10.00 0.62
N GLY A 142 -13.88 -9.27 -0.10
CA GLY A 142 -14.74 -9.74 -1.19
C GLY A 142 -16.23 -9.88 -0.85
N LYS A 143 -16.61 -10.32 0.35
CA LYS A 143 -18.05 -10.53 0.70
C LYS A 143 -18.67 -9.45 1.59
N GLY A 144 -17.85 -8.74 2.38
CA GLY A 144 -18.32 -7.88 3.45
C GLY A 144 -18.84 -8.65 4.67
N LEU A 145 -19.10 -7.91 5.75
CA LEU A 145 -19.46 -8.48 7.06
C LEU A 145 -20.87 -9.09 7.10
N GLY A 146 -21.74 -8.75 6.13
CA GLY A 146 -23.12 -9.21 6.09
C GLY A 146 -23.99 -8.73 7.27
N GLU A 147 -23.48 -7.79 8.07
CA GLU A 147 -24.18 -7.22 9.23
C GLU A 147 -25.24 -6.21 8.77
N THR A 148 -26.43 -6.31 9.35
CA THR A 148 -27.55 -5.38 9.07
C THR A 148 -27.67 -4.28 10.13
N SER A 149 -26.86 -4.36 11.18
CA SER A 149 -26.84 -3.45 12.32
C SER A 149 -25.48 -2.81 12.45
N ASN A 150 -25.46 -1.49 12.63
CA ASN A 150 -24.25 -0.71 12.93
C ASN A 150 -24.02 -0.56 14.44
N GLN A 151 -24.70 -1.37 15.27
CA GLN A 151 -24.52 -1.31 16.71
C GLN A 151 -23.18 -1.91 17.12
N VAL A 152 -22.37 -1.09 17.78
CA VAL A 152 -21.10 -1.46 18.37
C VAL A 152 -21.04 -0.94 19.80
N ASP A 153 -20.14 -1.48 20.61
CA ASP A 153 -19.89 -0.93 21.95
C ASP A 153 -19.37 0.52 21.85
N ASN A 154 -20.08 1.45 22.49
CA ASN A 154 -19.77 2.87 22.41
C ASN A 154 -18.37 3.20 22.94
N ALA A 155 -17.94 2.54 24.02
CA ALA A 155 -16.62 2.80 24.61
C ALA A 155 -15.50 2.35 23.66
N THR A 156 -15.65 1.17 23.05
CA THR A 156 -14.72 0.65 22.05
C THR A 156 -14.68 1.54 20.81
N LEU A 157 -15.84 2.00 20.32
CA LEU A 157 -15.92 2.90 19.17
C LEU A 157 -15.19 4.23 19.44
N ILE A 158 -15.37 4.81 20.63
CA ILE A 158 -14.67 6.04 21.02
C ILE A 158 -13.16 5.79 21.06
N ALA A 159 -12.71 4.71 21.70
CA ALA A 159 -11.29 4.40 21.83
C ALA A 159 -10.61 4.17 20.47
N VAL A 160 -11.26 3.45 19.55
CA VAL A 160 -10.76 3.22 18.19
C VAL A 160 -10.68 4.54 17.42
N ASN A 161 -11.73 5.37 17.46
CA ASN A 161 -11.73 6.67 16.80
C ASN A 161 -10.65 7.60 17.33
N GLU A 162 -10.43 7.61 18.64
CA GLU A 162 -9.37 8.39 19.28
C GLU A 162 -7.98 7.91 18.82
N THR A 163 -7.76 6.60 18.77
CA THR A 163 -6.50 6.01 18.30
C THR A 163 -6.21 6.40 16.84
N ILE A 164 -7.22 6.34 15.97
CA ILE A 164 -7.06 6.67 14.55
C ILE A 164 -6.70 8.16 14.40
N ARG A 165 -7.49 9.07 14.98
CA ARG A 165 -7.34 10.52 14.77
C ARG A 165 -6.08 11.09 15.42
N ASN A 166 -5.60 10.46 16.49
CA ASN A 166 -4.42 10.94 17.21
C ASN A 166 -3.11 10.34 16.68
N HIS A 167 -3.14 9.55 15.60
CA HIS A 167 -1.90 9.12 14.97
C HIS A 167 -1.14 10.34 14.42
N PRO A 168 0.20 10.45 14.60
CA PRO A 168 0.96 11.62 14.16
C PRO A 168 0.75 12.02 12.70
N VAL A 169 0.63 11.04 11.78
CA VAL A 169 0.33 11.28 10.36
C VAL A 169 -1.01 11.99 10.12
N GLU A 170 -2.01 11.73 10.95
CA GLU A 170 -3.32 12.37 10.86
C GLU A 170 -3.27 13.80 11.39
N TYR A 171 -2.56 14.02 12.50
CA TYR A 171 -2.36 15.35 13.08
C TYR A 171 -1.64 16.30 12.10
N ILE A 172 -0.46 15.89 11.59
CA ILE A 172 0.28 16.73 10.64
C ILE A 172 -0.48 16.85 9.31
N GLY A 173 -1.21 15.81 8.91
CA GLY A 173 -2.03 15.84 7.71
C GLY A 173 -3.20 16.81 7.81
N GLU A 174 -3.83 16.94 8.98
CA GLU A 174 -4.87 17.95 9.22
C GLU A 174 -4.29 19.36 9.09
N GLU A 175 -3.13 19.63 9.70
CA GLU A 175 -2.46 20.92 9.62
C GLU A 175 -2.07 21.29 8.17
N LEU A 176 -1.51 20.34 7.41
CA LEU A 176 -1.05 20.59 6.04
C LEU A 176 -2.16 20.66 4.99
N ARG A 177 -3.36 20.14 5.27
CA ARG A 177 -4.52 20.21 4.37
C ARG A 177 -5.41 21.44 4.62
N GLY A 178 -5.36 22.03 5.81
CA GLY A 178 -6.13 23.21 6.22
C GLY A 178 -5.63 24.51 5.58
#